data_AF-A0A1R3KFX4-F1
#
_entry.id   AF-A0A1R3KFX4-F1
#
_cell.length_a   1.000
_cell.length_b   1.000
_cell.length_c   1.000
_cell.angle_alpha   90.00
_cell.angle_beta   90.00
_cell.angle_gamma   90.00
#
_symmetry.space_group_name_H-M   'P 1'
#
loop_
_entity.id
_entity.type
_entity.pdbx_description
1 polymer ?
#
loop_
_entity_poly.entity_id
_entity_poly.type
_entity_poly.pdbx_seq_one_letter_code
_entity_poly.pdbx_strand_id
1 'polypeptide(L)'
;MGSKCVSLVGILFLMCWHASKSEAAERCTASTRSLDLKHSANKYKDPEQPVEVRVEDLLGKMSLEEKIGQMAQLERQDLTADIVKNYFIGSILSGGG
;
A
#
# COMPACT_ATOMS: atom_id res chain seq x y z
N MET A 1 50.74 37.39 0.23
CA MET A 1 50.20 36.12 0.78
C MET A 1 48.71 36.28 0.98
N GLY A 2 47.88 35.61 0.18
CA GLY A 2 46.43 35.84 0.22
C GLY A 2 45.67 34.65 -0.35
N SER A 3 45.90 33.47 0.22
CA SER A 3 45.24 32.24 -0.20
C SER A 3 44.16 31.84 0.79
N LYS A 4 42.93 32.24 0.45
CA LYS A 4 41.68 31.48 0.58
C LYS A 4 41.42 30.81 1.95
N CYS A 5 40.96 31.60 2.93
CA CYS A 5 40.33 31.10 4.18
C CYS A 5 38.81 30.83 4.04
N VAL A 6 38.29 30.76 2.81
CA VAL A 6 36.87 30.50 2.57
C VAL A 6 36.62 29.00 2.53
N SER A 7 35.78 28.55 3.46
CA SER A 7 34.98 27.32 3.39
C SER A 7 35.61 26.02 3.90
N LEU A 8 36.04 25.99 5.17
CA LEU A 8 36.11 24.73 5.92
C LEU A 8 34.88 24.50 6.82
N VAL A 9 34.21 25.56 7.28
CA VAL A 9 32.97 25.47 8.07
C VAL A 9 31.78 25.00 7.22
N GLY A 10 31.73 25.37 5.93
CA GLY A 10 30.66 24.97 5.01
C GLY A 10 30.68 23.48 4.65
N ILE A 11 31.86 22.86 4.60
CA ILE A 11 32.01 21.43 4.27
C ILE A 11 31.52 20.55 5.44
N LEU A 12 31.73 20.96 6.69
CA LEU A 12 31.24 20.25 7.87
C LEU A 12 29.70 20.29 7.97
N PHE A 13 29.09 21.40 7.59
CA PHE A 13 27.63 21.54 7.54
C PHE A 13 27.00 20.74 6.39
N LEU A 14 27.67 20.65 5.23
CA LEU A 14 27.24 19.82 4.11
C LEU A 14 27.37 18.32 4.43
N MET A 15 28.39 17.92 5.18
CA MET A 15 28.54 16.54 5.68
C MET A 15 27.43 16.17 6.68
N CYS A 16 27.04 17.07 7.59
CA CYS A 16 25.90 16.82 8.50
C CYS A 16 24.54 16.84 7.79
N TRP A 17 24.36 17.69 6.77
CA TRP A 17 23.13 17.71 5.97
C TRP A 17 23.01 16.49 5.04
N HIS A 18 24.13 15.94 4.56
CA HIS A 18 24.14 14.73 3.74
C HIS A 18 23.94 13.46 4.58
N ALA A 19 24.33 13.45 5.86
CA ALA A 19 24.07 12.34 6.77
C ALA A 19 22.59 12.27 7.21
N SER A 20 21.90 13.41 7.36
CA SER A 20 20.51 13.40 7.86
C SER A 20 19.44 13.16 6.79
N LYS A 21 19.76 13.30 5.49
CA LYS A 21 18.76 13.21 4.41
C LYS A 21 18.78 11.89 3.62
N SER A 22 19.70 10.98 3.94
CA SER A 22 19.88 9.71 3.22
C SER A 22 19.48 8.47 4.03
N GLU A 23 18.59 8.62 5.01
CA GLU A 23 18.17 7.51 5.89
C GLU A 23 16.64 7.38 6.03
N ALA A 24 15.89 7.91 5.05
CA ALA A 24 14.43 7.74 4.97
C ALA A 24 13.95 7.08 3.66
N ALA A 25 14.82 6.88 2.66
CA ALA A 25 14.41 6.40 1.34
C ALA A 25 14.94 5.01 0.94
N GLU A 26 15.90 4.42 1.67
CA GLU A 26 16.62 3.21 1.21
C GLU A 26 16.50 1.97 2.09
N ARG A 27 15.60 1.96 3.10
CA ARG A 27 15.39 0.76 3.91
C ARG A 27 14.42 -0.27 3.31
N CYS A 28 14.05 -0.15 2.04
CA CYS A 28 13.16 -1.11 1.37
C CYS A 28 13.69 -1.78 0.09
N THR A 29 14.91 -1.51 -0.38
CA THR A 29 15.37 -2.03 -1.70
C THR A 29 16.59 -2.95 -1.65
N ALA A 30 17.02 -3.38 -0.47
CA ALA A 30 18.20 -4.25 -0.29
C ALA A 30 17.88 -5.74 -0.02
N SER A 31 16.62 -6.19 -0.12
CA SER A 31 16.24 -7.61 0.00
C SER A 31 15.72 -8.20 -1.31
N THR A 32 16.34 -7.84 -2.43
CA THR A 32 16.08 -8.49 -3.72
C THR A 32 17.31 -9.27 -4.14
N ARG A 33 17.51 -10.47 -3.58
CA ARG A 33 18.19 -11.55 -4.29
C ARG A 33 17.99 -12.89 -3.60
N SER A 34 17.51 -13.84 -4.40
CA SER A 34 17.45 -15.28 -4.17
C SER A 34 16.56 -15.75 -3.00
N LEU A 35 15.23 -15.80 -3.25
CA LEU A 35 14.35 -16.97 -3.05
C LEU A 35 12.83 -16.65 -3.18
N ASP A 36 12.41 -15.47 -3.63
CA ASP A 36 10.97 -15.13 -3.73
C ASP A 36 10.32 -15.44 -5.09
N LEU A 37 10.30 -16.71 -5.49
CA LEU A 37 9.40 -17.19 -6.55
C LEU A 37 7.96 -17.46 -6.03
N LYS A 38 7.65 -17.00 -4.82
CA LYS A 38 6.33 -17.13 -4.16
C LYS A 38 5.72 -15.80 -3.72
N HIS A 39 6.29 -14.65 -4.11
CA HIS A 39 5.60 -13.38 -3.93
C HIS A 39 4.49 -13.26 -4.97
N SER A 40 3.35 -13.82 -4.56
CA SER A 40 2.11 -13.97 -5.30
C SER A 40 1.81 -12.74 -6.15
N ALA A 41 1.46 -12.96 -7.42
CA ALA A 41 1.00 -11.91 -8.35
C ALA A 41 -0.19 -11.05 -7.83
N ASN A 42 -0.69 -11.36 -6.63
CA ASN A 42 -1.73 -10.63 -5.92
C ASN A 42 -1.23 -10.21 -4.53
N LYS A 43 -0.63 -9.02 -4.45
CA LYS A 43 -0.15 -8.44 -3.19
C LYS A 43 -1.30 -8.31 -2.17
N TYR A 44 -2.53 -8.04 -2.62
CA TYR A 44 -3.68 -7.93 -1.73
C TYR A 44 -3.96 -9.21 -0.90
N LYS A 45 -3.54 -10.39 -1.38
CA LYS A 45 -3.71 -11.68 -0.69
C LYS A 45 -2.60 -12.01 0.29
N ASP A 46 -1.45 -11.34 0.20
CA ASP A 46 -0.32 -11.58 1.07
C ASP A 46 -0.54 -10.86 2.42
N PRO A 47 -0.68 -11.60 3.54
CA PRO A 47 -0.89 -10.99 4.85
C PRO A 47 0.36 -10.30 5.42
N GLU A 48 1.55 -10.57 4.86
CA GLU A 48 2.81 -9.93 5.29
C GLU A 48 3.00 -8.53 4.68
N GLN A 49 2.23 -8.18 3.63
CA GLN A 49 2.26 -6.83 3.07
C GLN A 49 1.53 -5.82 3.97
N PRO A 50 2.01 -4.55 4.01
CA PRO A 50 1.28 -3.45 4.63
C PRO A 50 -0.15 -3.32 4.10
N VAL A 51 -1.08 -2.89 4.95
CA VAL A 51 -2.50 -2.80 4.59
C VAL A 51 -2.70 -1.88 3.39
N GLU A 52 -2.01 -0.75 3.35
CA GLU A 52 -2.10 0.25 2.28
C GLU A 52 -1.69 -0.36 0.94
N VAL A 53 -0.59 -1.11 0.90
CA VAL A 53 -0.12 -1.82 -0.31
C VAL A 53 -1.15 -2.83 -0.79
N ARG A 54 -1.82 -3.53 0.13
CA ARG A 54 -2.85 -4.52 -0.19
C ARG A 54 -4.12 -3.85 -0.72
N VAL A 55 -4.53 -2.74 -0.12
CA VAL A 55 -5.70 -1.96 -0.54
C VAL A 55 -5.48 -1.37 -1.93
N GLU A 56 -4.30 -0.76 -2.18
CA GLU A 56 -3.96 -0.21 -3.50
C GLU A 56 -3.94 -1.28 -4.60
N ASP A 57 -3.32 -2.44 -4.33
CA ASP A 57 -3.29 -3.57 -5.27
C ASP A 57 -4.69 -4.14 -5.55
N LEU A 58 -5.57 -4.19 -4.54
CA LEU A 58 -6.96 -4.64 -4.71
C LEU A 58 -7.77 -3.64 -5.52
N LEU A 59 -7.76 -2.35 -5.14
CA LEU A 59 -8.54 -1.30 -5.81
C LEU A 59 -8.12 -1.08 -7.27
N GLY A 60 -6.84 -1.30 -7.59
CA GLY A 60 -6.33 -1.25 -8.96
C GLY A 60 -6.84 -2.38 -9.85
N LYS A 61 -7.28 -3.50 -9.26
CA LYS A 61 -7.77 -4.70 -9.97
C LYS A 61 -9.29 -4.78 -10.04
N MET A 62 -9.99 -4.04 -9.17
CA MET A 62 -11.46 -4.04 -9.14
C MET A 62 -12.08 -3.22 -10.28
N SER A 63 -13.12 -3.76 -10.90
CA SER A 63 -14.00 -3.04 -11.82
C SER A 63 -14.85 -1.99 -11.09
N LEU A 64 -15.53 -1.12 -11.84
CA LEU A 64 -16.42 -0.13 -11.24
C LEU A 64 -17.61 -0.80 -10.55
N GLU A 65 -18.16 -1.85 -11.17
CA GLU A 65 -19.27 -2.63 -10.64
C GLU A 65 -18.89 -3.30 -9.32
N GLU A 66 -17.70 -3.88 -9.24
CA GLU A 66 -17.17 -4.49 -8.01
C GLU A 66 -17.00 -3.45 -6.90
N LYS A 67 -16.50 -2.25 -7.24
CA LYS A 67 -16.35 -1.15 -6.26
C LYS A 67 -17.70 -0.68 -5.72
N ILE A 68 -18.70 -0.51 -6.61
CA ILE A 68 -20.05 -0.13 -6.21
C ILE A 68 -20.69 -1.24 -5.36
N GLY A 69 -20.51 -2.51 -5.74
CA GLY A 69 -20.97 -3.66 -4.97
C GLY A 69 -20.43 -3.67 -3.54
N GLN A 70 -19.14 -3.35 -3.36
CA GLN A 70 -18.54 -3.25 -2.02
C GLN A 70 -19.13 -2.13 -1.15
N MET A 71 -19.64 -1.05 -1.75
CA MET A 71 -20.31 0.05 -1.04
C MET A 71 -21.79 -0.24 -0.73
N ALA A 72 -22.38 -1.28 -1.33
CA ALA A 72 -23.78 -1.63 -1.14
C ALA A 72 -24.01 -2.47 0.12
N GLN A 73 -25.11 -2.19 0.82
CA GLN A 73 -25.58 -2.96 1.95
C GLN A 73 -27.02 -3.43 1.71
N LEU A 74 -27.24 -4.74 1.79
CA LEU A 74 -28.55 -5.37 1.57
C LEU A 74 -29.06 -6.07 2.83
N GLU A 75 -30.37 -6.18 2.97
CA GLU A 75 -31.00 -6.94 4.05
C GLU A 75 -31.04 -8.43 3.73
N ARG A 76 -30.80 -9.29 4.73
CA ARG A 76 -30.83 -10.74 4.60
C ARG A 76 -32.13 -11.28 3.99
N GLN A 77 -33.28 -10.65 4.26
CA GLN A 77 -34.59 -11.11 3.78
C GLN A 77 -34.67 -11.16 2.26
N ASP A 78 -34.00 -10.24 1.57
CA ASP A 78 -33.98 -10.13 0.11
C ASP A 78 -32.74 -10.75 -0.54
N LEU A 79 -31.91 -11.47 0.23
CA LEU A 79 -30.60 -11.95 -0.22
C LEU A 79 -30.60 -13.45 -0.57
N THR A 80 -30.08 -13.75 -1.76
CA THR A 80 -29.67 -15.10 -2.17
C THR A 80 -28.16 -15.15 -2.40
N ALA A 81 -27.57 -16.35 -2.35
CA ALA A 81 -26.13 -16.53 -2.61
C ALA A 81 -25.73 -16.05 -4.01
N ASP A 82 -26.62 -16.20 -4.99
CA ASP A 82 -26.40 -15.74 -6.36
C ASP A 82 -26.36 -14.21 -6.45
N ILE A 83 -27.22 -13.50 -5.70
CA ILE A 83 -27.20 -12.03 -5.65
C ILE A 83 -25.87 -11.54 -5.07
N VAL A 84 -25.41 -12.12 -3.96
CA VAL A 84 -24.12 -11.73 -3.35
C VAL A 84 -22.97 -11.91 -4.33
N LYS A 85 -22.94 -13.04 -5.04
CA LYS A 85 -21.87 -13.38 -5.97
C LYS A 85 -21.90 -12.53 -7.25
N ASN A 86 -23.08 -12.33 -7.83
CA ASN A 86 -23.21 -11.66 -9.14
C ASN A 86 -23.11 -10.13 -9.03
N TYR A 87 -23.45 -9.56 -7.87
CA TYR A 87 -23.42 -8.11 -7.64
C TYR A 87 -22.32 -7.65 -6.68
N PHE A 88 -21.42 -8.55 -6.28
CA PHE A 88 -20.23 -8.24 -5.46
C PHE A 88 -20.55 -7.50 -4.15
N ILE A 89 -21.65 -7.89 -3.50
CA ILE A 89 -22.19 -7.20 -2.32
C ILE A 89 -21.17 -7.21 -1.17
N GLY A 90 -20.81 -6.02 -0.67
CA GLY A 90 -19.81 -5.85 0.38
C GLY A 90 -20.35 -5.97 1.80
N SER A 91 -21.65 -5.71 2.02
CA SER A 91 -22.24 -5.71 3.35
C SER A 91 -23.64 -6.34 3.36
N ILE A 92 -23.93 -7.09 4.43
CA ILE A 92 -25.24 -7.71 4.68
C ILE A 92 -25.70 -7.29 6.08
N LEU A 93 -26.94 -6.81 6.15
CA LEU A 93 -27.60 -6.44 7.39
C LEU A 93 -28.65 -7.50 7.79
N SER A 94 -28.74 -7.77 9.08
CA SER A 94 -29.89 -8.45 9.68
C SER A 94 -30.70 -7.40 10.43
N GLY A 95 -31.81 -6.95 9.85
CA GLY A 95 -32.79 -6.13 10.57
C GLY A 95 -33.37 -6.88 11.77
N GLY A 96 -33.80 -6.16 12.81
CA GLY A 96 -34.65 -6.74 13.84
C GLY A 96 -36.01 -7.05 13.21
N GLY A 97 -36.42 -8.32 13.27
CA GLY A 97 -37.59 -8.84 12.55
C GLY A 97 -38.95 -8.33 13.00
#